data_AF-A0A9X1HTG6-F1
#
_entry.id   AF-A0A9X1HTG6-F1
#
_cell.length_a   1.000
_cell.length_b   1.000
_cell.length_c   1.000
_cell.angle_alpha   90.00
_cell.angle_beta   90.00
_cell.angle_gamma   90.00
#
_symmetry.space_group_name_H-M   'P 1'
#
loop_
_entity.id
_entity.type
_entity.pdbx_description
1 polymer ?
#
loop_
_entity_poly.entity_id
_entity_poly.type
_entity_poly.pdbx_seq_one_letter_code
_entity_poly.pdbx_strand_id
1 'polypeptide(L)'
;MDTTVSYPISQPSDRTLGIPVFVFATVFASLSIVIGLIWDISWHISVGRDGLFSPPHLAMYLGAVISGVFSGYQVLKTTIAGTAAEKTQSVKFWKIFYGSLGAMFCIWGAIAMLTSAPFDDWWHNTYGLDVTILSPPHTVLLLGMVGIQFGAMVSVMAIQNRSTQLADEFSEKRNRILNVIYAMAGGFFLMMVCTILSEYQSRHDMHSATFYIVAGIFYPLLLSAFSRSSQSRWGATSAAAVYMLVQLLMNWILPLFPAEPKLGPILNPIDSFQSWDFPLLLIIPALALDYIQHKTLRNDWFRALIIGPAFILILLLVQWNMGDFLMTEYARNWVFGTETWYFGNSPDWEYRYAYAPWMVSTGWILVRGILIAIGIAVLTSRLGLYWGNWMKKVQR
;
A
#
# COMPACT_ATOMS: atom_id res chain seq x y z
N MET A 1 -32.26 62.95 -15.21
CA MET A 1 -32.47 61.48 -15.15
C MET A 1 -31.21 60.85 -15.69
N ASP A 2 -30.30 60.46 -14.80
CA ASP A 2 -29.16 59.61 -15.16
C ASP A 2 -29.11 58.48 -14.13
N THR A 3 -29.85 57.42 -14.43
CA THR A 3 -29.86 56.17 -13.66
C THR A 3 -28.64 55.35 -14.07
N THR A 4 -27.57 55.46 -13.28
CA THR A 4 -26.43 54.54 -13.37
C THR A 4 -26.86 53.18 -12.82
N VAL A 5 -27.21 52.27 -13.73
CA VAL A 5 -27.49 50.87 -13.40
C VAL A 5 -26.16 50.21 -13.02
N SER A 6 -25.94 50.01 -11.72
CA SER A 6 -24.86 49.17 -11.22
C SER A 6 -25.21 47.71 -11.51
N TYR A 7 -24.51 47.08 -12.46
CA TYR A 7 -24.57 45.65 -12.63
C TYR A 7 -23.94 44.97 -11.40
N PRO A 8 -24.63 44.04 -10.73
CA PRO A 8 -23.99 43.22 -9.71
C PRO A 8 -22.89 42.41 -10.40
N ILE A 9 -21.64 42.64 -10.02
CA ILE A 9 -20.53 41.75 -10.36
C ILE A 9 -20.91 40.39 -9.78
N SER A 10 -21.28 39.45 -10.66
CA SER A 10 -21.46 38.07 -10.27
C SER A 10 -20.14 37.58 -9.67
N GLN A 11 -20.13 37.39 -8.35
CA GLN A 11 -19.11 36.60 -7.68
C GLN A 11 -19.03 35.26 -8.41
N PRO A 12 -17.86 34.82 -8.92
CA PRO A 12 -17.77 33.52 -9.58
C PRO A 12 -18.15 32.45 -8.56
N SER A 13 -19.30 31.82 -8.80
CA SER A 13 -19.93 30.82 -7.94
C SER A 13 -19.32 29.43 -8.14
N ASP A 14 -18.00 29.32 -8.22
CA ASP A 14 -17.31 28.04 -8.30
C ASP A 14 -16.28 27.91 -7.18
N ARG A 15 -16.79 27.70 -5.97
CA ARG A 15 -15.99 27.26 -4.81
C ARG A 15 -15.58 25.81 -5.03
N THR A 16 -14.61 25.58 -5.92
CA THR A 16 -13.95 24.28 -6.08
C THR A 16 -13.10 23.99 -4.84
N LEU A 17 -13.10 22.74 -4.35
CA LEU A 17 -12.45 22.33 -3.10
C LEU A 17 -10.93 22.61 -3.03
N GLY A 18 -10.32 23.19 -4.07
CA GLY A 18 -8.89 23.50 -4.11
C GLY A 18 -8.00 22.26 -4.00
N ILE A 19 -8.54 21.08 -4.28
CA ILE A 19 -7.78 19.82 -4.39
C ILE A 19 -7.53 19.59 -5.88
N PRO A 20 -6.26 19.62 -6.34
CA PRO A 20 -5.95 19.42 -7.74
C PRO A 20 -6.35 18.03 -8.24
N VAL A 21 -6.81 17.95 -9.50
CA VAL A 21 -7.23 16.69 -10.14
C VAL A 21 -6.12 15.62 -10.13
N PHE A 22 -4.84 16.02 -10.27
CA PHE A 22 -3.73 15.07 -10.26
C PHE A 22 -3.61 14.28 -8.95
N VAL A 23 -4.08 14.84 -7.82
CA VAL A 23 -4.07 14.13 -6.53
C VAL A 23 -5.06 12.96 -6.57
N PHE A 24 -6.27 13.19 -7.10
CA PHE A 24 -7.24 12.12 -7.31
C PHE A 24 -6.74 11.11 -8.34
N ALA A 25 -6.13 11.57 -9.43
CA ALA A 25 -5.59 10.71 -10.47
C ALA A 25 -4.48 9.78 -9.95
N THR A 26 -3.55 10.29 -9.13
CA THR A 26 -2.44 9.49 -8.57
C THR A 26 -2.91 8.48 -7.51
N VAL A 27 -3.93 8.82 -6.72
CA VAL A 27 -4.54 7.88 -5.76
C VAL A 27 -5.40 6.83 -6.46
N PHE A 28 -6.11 7.21 -7.52
CA PHE A 28 -6.81 6.26 -8.38
C PHE A 28 -5.83 5.31 -9.08
N ALA A 29 -4.73 5.84 -9.62
CA ALA A 29 -3.66 5.03 -10.20
C ALA A 29 -3.10 4.02 -9.19
N SER A 30 -2.88 4.47 -7.95
CA SER A 30 -2.42 3.64 -6.84
C SER A 30 -3.38 2.48 -6.54
N LEU A 31 -4.69 2.75 -6.53
CA LEU A 31 -5.73 1.73 -6.38
C LEU A 31 -5.70 0.73 -7.56
N SER A 32 -5.63 1.23 -8.79
CA SER A 32 -5.60 0.41 -10.01
C SER A 32 -4.43 -0.58 -10.00
N ILE A 33 -3.25 -0.12 -9.57
CA ILE A 33 -2.06 -0.97 -9.42
C ILE A 33 -2.27 -2.04 -8.36
N VAL A 34 -2.79 -1.67 -7.19
CA VAL A 34 -3.02 -2.62 -6.08
C VAL A 34 -4.06 -3.68 -6.46
N ILE A 35 -5.18 -3.28 -7.07
CA ILE A 35 -6.20 -4.23 -7.55
C ILE A 35 -5.59 -5.15 -8.60
N GLY A 36 -4.88 -4.58 -9.58
CA GLY A 36 -4.23 -5.35 -10.64
C GLY A 36 -3.25 -6.38 -10.09
N LEU A 37 -2.43 -6.01 -9.10
CA LEU A 37 -1.45 -6.92 -8.49
C LEU A 37 -2.11 -8.06 -7.70
N ILE A 38 -3.14 -7.78 -6.89
CA ILE A 38 -3.82 -8.85 -6.15
C ILE A 38 -4.57 -9.78 -7.11
N TRP A 39 -5.16 -9.21 -8.17
CA TRP A 39 -5.80 -9.99 -9.21
C TRP A 39 -4.79 -10.85 -9.98
N ASP A 40 -3.59 -10.34 -10.24
CA ASP A 40 -2.50 -11.07 -10.88
C ASP A 40 -2.04 -12.28 -10.05
N ILE A 41 -1.85 -12.09 -8.74
CA ILE A 41 -1.54 -13.18 -7.82
C ILE A 41 -2.65 -14.26 -7.86
N SER A 42 -3.91 -13.84 -7.77
CA SER A 42 -5.04 -14.76 -7.90
C SER A 42 -5.07 -15.46 -9.25
N TRP A 43 -4.73 -14.76 -10.34
CA TRP A 43 -4.62 -15.34 -11.67
C TRP A 43 -3.57 -16.45 -11.72
N HIS A 44 -2.39 -16.22 -11.15
CA HIS A 44 -1.36 -17.24 -11.07
C HIS A 44 -1.75 -18.43 -10.20
N ILE A 45 -2.49 -18.21 -9.11
CA ILE A 45 -3.01 -19.29 -8.26
C ILE A 45 -4.08 -20.12 -9.00
N SER A 46 -4.82 -19.50 -9.93
CA SER A 46 -6.04 -20.06 -10.51
C SER A 46 -5.91 -20.61 -11.94
N VAL A 47 -5.17 -19.91 -12.79
CA VAL A 47 -5.05 -20.16 -14.23
C VAL A 47 -3.63 -20.56 -14.60
N GLY A 48 -2.63 -19.98 -13.93
CA GLY A 48 -1.21 -20.21 -14.18
C GLY A 48 -0.56 -19.01 -14.86
N ARG A 49 0.32 -19.24 -15.84
CA ARG A 49 1.01 -18.16 -16.54
C ARG A 49 0.02 -17.32 -17.35
N ASP A 50 0.14 -16.01 -17.23
CA ASP A 50 -0.65 -15.05 -17.96
C ASP A 50 0.16 -14.44 -19.13
N GLY A 51 -0.45 -13.55 -19.90
CA GLY A 51 0.19 -12.90 -21.05
C GLY A 51 0.43 -11.41 -20.80
N LEU A 52 1.24 -10.77 -21.65
CA LEU A 52 1.59 -9.35 -21.52
C LEU A 52 0.39 -8.41 -21.35
N PHE A 53 -0.75 -8.73 -21.98
CA PHE A 53 -1.99 -7.95 -21.93
C PHE A 53 -3.12 -8.66 -21.17
N SER A 54 -2.78 -9.45 -20.16
CA SER A 54 -3.77 -10.05 -19.27
C SER A 54 -4.62 -8.95 -18.61
N PRO A 55 -5.89 -9.24 -18.25
CA PRO A 55 -6.72 -8.28 -17.53
C PRO A 55 -6.08 -7.66 -16.26
N PRO A 56 -5.39 -8.41 -15.37
CA PRO A 56 -4.69 -7.81 -14.23
C PRO A 56 -3.54 -6.88 -14.68
N HIS A 57 -2.77 -7.26 -15.69
CA HIS A 57 -1.72 -6.41 -16.27
C HIS A 57 -2.28 -5.09 -16.81
N LEU A 58 -3.41 -5.13 -17.53
CA LEU A 58 -4.06 -3.92 -18.04
C LEU A 58 -4.50 -2.97 -16.92
N ALA A 59 -4.96 -3.49 -15.78
CA ALA A 59 -5.29 -2.67 -14.61
C ALA A 59 -4.05 -2.00 -14.02
N MET A 60 -2.91 -2.70 -13.96
CA MET A 60 -1.64 -2.13 -13.52
C MET A 60 -1.11 -1.07 -14.51
N TYR A 61 -1.16 -1.34 -15.82
CA TYR A 61 -0.76 -0.38 -16.85
C TYR A 61 -1.64 0.86 -16.85
N LEU A 62 -2.95 0.73 -16.65
CA LEU A 62 -3.85 1.86 -16.50
C LEU A 62 -3.38 2.78 -15.36
N GLY A 63 -3.03 2.20 -14.21
CA GLY A 63 -2.50 2.95 -13.09
C GLY A 63 -1.17 3.64 -13.42
N ALA A 64 -0.23 2.92 -14.03
CA ALA A 64 1.07 3.48 -14.44
C ALA A 64 0.89 4.66 -15.43
N VAL A 65 0.07 4.49 -16.47
CA VAL A 65 -0.20 5.52 -17.48
C VAL A 65 -0.88 6.73 -16.86
N ILE A 66 -1.93 6.55 -16.05
CA ILE A 66 -2.61 7.68 -15.38
C ILE A 66 -1.63 8.43 -14.47
N SER A 67 -0.86 7.71 -13.65
CA SER A 67 0.12 8.30 -12.74
C SER A 67 1.17 9.13 -13.50
N GLY A 68 1.77 8.54 -14.54
CA GLY A 68 2.81 9.17 -15.35
C GLY A 68 2.31 10.35 -16.17
N VAL A 69 1.17 10.22 -16.84
CA VAL A 69 0.60 11.27 -17.71
C VAL A 69 0.12 12.46 -16.89
N PHE A 70 -0.65 12.26 -15.82
CA PHE A 70 -1.15 13.39 -15.02
C PHE A 70 -0.02 14.12 -14.30
N SER A 71 0.95 13.38 -13.76
CA SER A 71 2.12 13.96 -13.10
C SER A 71 3.04 14.67 -14.11
N GLY A 72 3.30 14.05 -15.26
CA GLY A 72 4.09 14.64 -16.35
C GLY A 72 3.44 15.90 -16.91
N TYR A 73 2.13 15.86 -17.19
CA TYR A 73 1.37 17.03 -17.62
C TYR A 73 1.43 18.16 -16.59
N GLN A 74 1.27 17.86 -15.30
CA GLN A 74 1.39 18.86 -14.23
C GLN A 74 2.77 19.53 -14.24
N VAL A 75 3.85 18.75 -14.34
CA VAL A 75 5.22 19.27 -14.41
C VAL A 75 5.39 20.16 -15.65
N LEU A 76 4.96 19.70 -16.82
CA LEU A 76 5.10 20.46 -18.07
C LEU A 76 4.28 21.74 -18.05
N LYS A 77 3.02 21.67 -17.60
CA LYS A 77 2.15 22.84 -17.42
C LYS A 77 2.79 23.87 -16.50
N THR A 78 3.28 23.44 -15.33
CA THR A 78 3.91 24.34 -14.35
C THR A 78 5.21 24.93 -14.89
N THR A 79 5.97 24.16 -15.66
CA THR A 79 7.22 24.60 -16.26
C THR A 79 7.00 25.67 -17.33
N ILE A 80 6.12 25.39 -18.29
CA ILE A 80 5.91 26.21 -19.48
C ILE A 80 4.99 27.39 -19.19
N ALA A 81 3.84 27.13 -18.57
CA ALA A 81 2.75 28.09 -18.38
C ALA A 81 2.48 28.46 -16.91
N GLY A 82 3.25 27.90 -15.96
CA GLY A 82 3.07 28.20 -14.55
C GLY A 82 3.48 29.62 -14.17
N THR A 83 2.69 30.23 -13.31
CA THR A 83 2.96 31.54 -12.71
C THR A 83 4.23 31.52 -11.83
N ALA A 84 4.79 32.68 -11.54
CA ALA A 84 5.94 32.79 -10.63
C ALA A 84 5.64 32.20 -9.23
N ALA A 85 4.40 32.37 -8.75
CA ALA A 85 3.95 31.79 -7.49
C ALA A 85 3.93 30.26 -7.53
N GLU A 86 3.34 29.66 -8.57
CA GLU A 86 3.31 28.20 -8.73
C GLU A 86 4.73 27.61 -8.84
N LYS A 87 5.61 28.23 -9.64
CA LYS A 87 7.01 27.80 -9.79
C LYS A 87 7.79 27.89 -8.48
N THR A 88 7.53 28.92 -7.66
CA THR A 88 8.14 29.07 -6.33
C THR A 88 7.67 27.99 -5.36
N GLN A 89 6.45 27.47 -5.53
CA GLN A 89 5.90 26.37 -4.75
C GLN A 89 6.27 24.98 -5.29
N SER A 90 7.10 24.90 -6.33
CA SER A 90 7.58 23.66 -6.92
C SER A 90 9.05 23.38 -6.58
N VAL A 91 9.45 22.15 -6.78
CA VAL A 91 10.85 21.72 -6.84
C VAL A 91 11.34 21.94 -8.27
N LYS A 92 12.43 22.72 -8.41
CA LYS A 92 13.12 22.89 -9.68
C LYS A 92 14.11 21.74 -9.88
N PHE A 93 13.93 20.94 -10.92
CA PHE A 93 14.83 19.85 -11.25
C PHE A 93 15.36 19.97 -12.69
N TRP A 94 16.57 19.45 -12.89
CA TRP A 94 17.30 19.53 -14.16
C TRP A 94 17.42 20.95 -14.73
N LYS A 95 17.42 21.96 -13.84
CA LYS A 95 17.46 23.40 -14.12
C LYS A 95 16.32 23.97 -14.97
N ILE A 96 15.43 23.14 -15.53
CA ILE A 96 14.40 23.57 -16.47
C ILE A 96 13.00 23.25 -15.94
N PHE A 97 12.80 22.08 -15.35
CA PHE A 97 11.47 21.60 -14.96
C PHE A 97 11.08 22.04 -13.54
N TYR A 98 9.79 22.33 -13.35
CA TYR A 98 9.17 22.65 -12.08
C TYR A 98 8.05 21.63 -11.80
N GLY A 99 8.20 20.87 -10.72
CA GLY A 99 7.27 19.81 -10.32
C GLY A 99 7.16 19.64 -8.83
N SER A 100 6.27 18.77 -8.37
CA SER A 100 6.26 18.32 -6.98
C SER A 100 7.14 17.09 -6.79
N LEU A 101 7.60 16.86 -5.56
CA LEU A 101 8.33 15.63 -5.25
C LEU A 101 7.45 14.40 -5.55
N GLY A 102 6.16 14.47 -5.22
CA GLY A 102 5.19 13.40 -5.52
C GLY A 102 5.07 13.12 -7.02
N ALA A 103 5.00 14.16 -7.86
CA ALA A 103 4.94 14.01 -9.31
C ALA A 103 6.22 13.35 -9.87
N MET A 104 7.40 13.64 -9.30
CA MET A 104 8.64 12.99 -9.72
C MET A 104 8.61 11.48 -9.45
N PHE A 105 8.19 11.07 -8.25
CA PHE A 105 8.05 9.65 -7.92
C PHE A 105 7.02 8.95 -8.79
N CYS A 106 5.90 9.61 -9.10
CA CYS A 106 4.88 9.07 -10.01
C CYS A 106 5.41 8.89 -11.44
N ILE A 107 6.14 9.87 -11.98
CA ILE A 107 6.71 9.79 -13.34
C ILE A 107 7.75 8.68 -13.43
N TRP A 108 8.73 8.65 -12.52
CA TRP A 108 9.78 7.63 -12.55
C TRP A 108 9.24 6.25 -12.24
N GLY A 109 8.27 6.14 -11.33
CA GLY A 109 7.60 4.88 -11.05
C GLY A 109 6.82 4.35 -12.25
N ALA A 110 6.13 5.23 -12.98
CA ALA A 110 5.42 4.87 -14.21
C ALA A 110 6.38 4.40 -15.31
N ILE A 111 7.51 5.10 -15.50
CA ILE A 111 8.55 4.69 -16.44
C ILE A 111 9.07 3.31 -16.06
N ALA A 112 9.45 3.09 -14.79
CA ALA A 112 9.96 1.80 -14.31
C ALA A 112 8.97 0.66 -14.59
N MET A 113 7.69 0.83 -14.23
CA MET A 113 6.64 -0.18 -14.48
C MET A 113 6.42 -0.47 -15.97
N LEU A 114 6.39 0.56 -16.82
CA LEU A 114 6.16 0.36 -18.26
C LEU A 114 7.38 -0.24 -18.95
N THR A 115 8.59 0.00 -18.43
CA THR A 115 9.82 -0.61 -18.94
C THR A 115 10.06 -2.02 -18.41
N SER A 116 9.52 -2.38 -17.25
CA SER A 116 9.74 -3.71 -16.66
C SER A 116 9.04 -4.80 -17.46
N ALA A 117 7.87 -4.53 -18.06
CA ALA A 117 7.14 -5.52 -18.85
C ALA A 117 7.91 -6.04 -20.08
N PRO A 118 8.41 -5.19 -21.01
CA PRO A 118 9.24 -5.68 -22.12
C PRO A 118 10.60 -6.22 -21.64
N PHE A 119 11.11 -5.75 -20.50
CA PHE A 119 12.32 -6.30 -19.91
C PHE A 119 12.11 -7.72 -19.37
N ASP A 120 10.95 -8.00 -18.78
CA ASP A 120 10.55 -9.31 -18.28
C ASP A 120 10.37 -10.33 -19.43
N ASP A 121 9.69 -9.93 -20.50
CA ASP A 121 9.57 -10.74 -21.72
C ASP A 121 10.94 -11.10 -22.30
N TRP A 122 11.85 -10.12 -22.39
CA TRP A 122 13.21 -10.37 -22.85
C TRP A 122 13.99 -11.30 -21.90
N TRP A 123 13.85 -11.09 -20.60
CA TRP A 123 14.51 -11.89 -19.56
C TRP A 123 14.13 -13.36 -19.67
N HIS A 124 12.84 -13.65 -19.78
CA HIS A 124 12.34 -15.01 -19.92
C HIS A 124 12.78 -15.67 -21.23
N ASN A 125 12.83 -14.92 -22.33
CA ASN A 125 13.32 -15.42 -23.60
C ASN A 125 14.84 -15.72 -23.57
N THR A 126 15.60 -15.06 -22.69
CA THR A 126 17.06 -15.18 -22.62
C THR A 126 17.51 -16.21 -21.58
N TYR A 127 16.89 -16.22 -20.41
CA TYR A 127 17.34 -16.99 -19.24
C TYR A 127 16.37 -18.10 -18.83
N GLY A 128 15.19 -18.18 -19.45
CA GLY A 128 14.16 -19.14 -19.12
C GLY A 128 13.13 -18.62 -18.10
N LEU A 129 12.21 -19.51 -17.73
CA LEU A 129 11.14 -19.18 -16.79
C LEU A 129 11.70 -19.01 -15.38
N ASP A 130 11.47 -17.84 -14.80
CA ASP A 130 11.80 -17.52 -13.42
C ASP A 130 10.50 -17.41 -12.61
N VAL A 131 10.44 -18.07 -11.45
CA VAL A 131 9.32 -18.02 -10.51
C VAL A 131 9.67 -17.21 -9.25
N THR A 132 10.85 -16.60 -9.22
CA THR A 132 11.31 -15.80 -8.09
C THR A 132 10.71 -14.39 -8.12
N ILE A 133 10.16 -13.98 -6.98
CA ILE A 133 9.54 -12.65 -6.80
C ILE A 133 10.56 -11.52 -6.99
N LEU A 134 11.85 -11.76 -6.71
CA LEU A 134 12.92 -10.76 -6.75
C LEU A 134 13.86 -10.90 -7.97
N SER A 135 13.38 -11.48 -9.07
CA SER A 135 14.09 -11.41 -10.34
C SER A 135 14.37 -9.94 -10.75
N PRO A 136 15.38 -9.65 -11.58
CA PRO A 136 15.67 -8.27 -11.96
C PRO A 136 14.48 -7.52 -12.59
N PRO A 137 13.70 -8.10 -13.52
CA PRO A 137 12.49 -7.44 -14.04
C PRO A 137 11.43 -7.18 -12.98
N HIS A 138 11.13 -8.18 -12.14
CA HIS A 138 10.16 -8.04 -11.05
C HIS A 138 10.59 -6.98 -10.04
N THR A 139 11.89 -6.86 -9.76
CA THR A 139 12.43 -5.83 -8.87
C THR A 139 12.21 -4.43 -9.45
N VAL A 140 12.42 -4.23 -10.76
CA VAL A 140 12.15 -2.93 -11.42
C VAL A 140 10.65 -2.61 -11.37
N LEU A 141 9.79 -3.59 -11.66
CA LEU A 141 8.34 -3.45 -11.56
C LEU A 141 7.93 -3.03 -10.15
N LEU A 142 8.46 -3.73 -9.13
CA LEU A 142 8.14 -3.49 -7.74
C LEU A 142 8.58 -2.10 -7.25
N LEU A 143 9.80 -1.69 -7.60
CA LEU A 143 10.29 -0.35 -7.31
C LEU A 143 9.43 0.72 -8.00
N GLY A 144 8.96 0.45 -9.22
CA GLY A 144 8.04 1.32 -9.94
C GLY A 144 6.69 1.48 -9.22
N MET A 145 6.09 0.37 -8.80
CA MET A 145 4.84 0.35 -8.04
C MET A 145 4.98 1.10 -6.71
N VAL A 146 5.99 0.77 -5.91
CA VAL A 146 6.28 1.44 -4.64
C VAL A 146 6.53 2.93 -4.84
N GLY A 147 7.24 3.31 -5.91
CA GLY A 147 7.45 4.70 -6.31
C GLY A 147 6.14 5.45 -6.55
N ILE A 148 5.20 4.87 -7.29
CA ILE A 148 3.88 5.49 -7.53
C ILE A 148 3.08 5.60 -6.22
N GLN A 149 3.03 4.55 -5.40
CA GLN A 149 2.30 4.59 -4.12
C GLN A 149 2.84 5.71 -3.21
N PHE A 150 4.17 5.81 -3.11
CA PHE A 150 4.81 6.86 -2.34
C PHE A 150 4.56 8.25 -2.95
N GLY A 151 4.64 8.38 -4.28
CA GLY A 151 4.38 9.63 -5.01
C GLY A 151 2.95 10.15 -4.82
N ALA A 152 1.95 9.26 -4.82
CA ALA A 152 0.57 9.58 -4.52
C ALA A 152 0.41 10.10 -3.08
N MET A 153 1.00 9.41 -2.11
CA MET A 153 0.96 9.82 -0.71
C MET A 153 1.63 11.19 -0.50
N VAL A 154 2.82 11.42 -1.08
CA VAL A 154 3.54 12.71 -1.05
C VAL A 154 2.72 13.83 -1.69
N SER A 155 2.03 13.54 -2.79
CA SER A 155 1.16 14.50 -3.47
C SER A 155 0.01 14.98 -2.57
N VAL A 156 -0.63 14.07 -1.84
CA VAL A 156 -1.69 14.41 -0.88
C VAL A 156 -1.14 15.25 0.27
N MET A 157 0.01 14.84 0.84
CA MET A 157 0.64 15.53 1.97
C MET A 157 1.08 16.96 1.61
N ALA A 158 1.63 17.18 0.41
CA ALA A 158 2.03 18.50 -0.04
C ALA A 158 0.83 19.48 -0.05
N ILE A 159 -0.37 19.00 -0.39
CA ILE A 159 -1.60 19.81 -0.38
C ILE A 159 -2.13 20.01 1.05
N GLN A 160 -2.06 18.98 1.90
CA GLN A 160 -2.42 19.08 3.33
C GLN A 160 -1.52 20.04 4.10
N ASN A 161 -0.22 20.03 3.86
CA ASN A 161 0.73 20.86 4.62
C ASN A 161 0.71 22.35 4.20
N ARG A 162 0.04 22.68 3.09
CA ARG A 162 -0.25 24.06 2.65
C ARG A 162 -1.58 24.59 3.21
N SER A 163 -2.46 23.74 3.77
CA SER A 163 -3.85 24.10 4.07
C SER A 163 -4.09 24.86 5.38
N THR A 164 -3.05 25.05 6.20
CA THR A 164 -3.20 25.38 7.62
C THR A 164 -3.59 26.84 7.95
N GLN A 165 -4.20 27.61 7.05
CA GLN A 165 -4.36 29.07 7.26
C GLN A 165 -5.74 29.70 7.17
N LEU A 166 -6.86 28.99 6.92
CA LEU A 166 -8.20 29.60 7.00
C LEU A 166 -9.23 28.62 7.59
N ALA A 167 -9.89 29.04 8.67
CA ALA A 167 -10.90 28.28 9.41
C ALA A 167 -12.31 28.62 8.91
N ASP A 168 -12.64 28.14 7.71
CA ASP A 168 -13.97 28.22 7.12
C ASP A 168 -14.57 26.80 6.98
N GLU A 169 -15.90 26.67 6.95
CA GLU A 169 -16.61 25.38 6.75
C GLU A 169 -16.13 24.61 5.50
N PHE A 170 -15.74 25.37 4.47
CA PHE A 170 -15.16 24.84 3.24
C PHE A 170 -13.79 24.17 3.46
N SER A 171 -12.99 24.70 4.39
CA SER A 171 -11.69 24.18 4.81
C SER A 171 -11.84 22.84 5.54
N GLU A 172 -12.86 22.70 6.39
CA GLU A 172 -13.19 21.46 7.10
C GLU A 172 -13.55 20.32 6.12
N LYS A 173 -14.46 20.57 5.17
CA LYS A 173 -14.83 19.58 4.14
C LYS A 173 -13.62 19.14 3.33
N ARG A 174 -12.78 20.10 2.91
CA ARG A 174 -11.55 19.85 2.17
C ARG A 174 -10.55 19.00 2.97
N ASN A 175 -10.30 19.35 4.24
CA ASN A 175 -9.38 18.59 5.11
C ASN A 175 -9.89 17.17 5.36
N ARG A 176 -11.21 16.98 5.52
CA ARG A 176 -11.82 15.65 5.64
C ARG A 176 -11.57 14.80 4.39
N ILE A 177 -11.77 15.37 3.21
CA ILE A 177 -11.51 14.66 1.94
C ILE A 177 -10.03 14.33 1.82
N LEU A 178 -9.13 15.27 2.10
CA LEU A 178 -7.68 15.01 2.08
C LEU A 178 -7.26 13.92 3.06
N ASN A 179 -7.87 13.86 4.26
CA ASN A 179 -7.63 12.80 5.23
C ASN A 179 -8.07 11.42 4.73
N VAL A 180 -9.21 11.34 4.01
CA VAL A 180 -9.65 10.10 3.37
C VAL A 180 -8.68 9.70 2.27
N ILE A 181 -8.31 10.62 1.38
CA ILE A 181 -7.37 10.34 0.28
C ILE A 181 -6.00 9.94 0.82
N TYR A 182 -5.55 10.57 1.92
CA TYR A 182 -4.31 10.21 2.60
C TYR A 182 -4.37 8.79 3.18
N ALA A 183 -5.48 8.44 3.85
CA ALA A 183 -5.69 7.08 4.35
C ALA A 183 -5.72 6.05 3.21
N MET A 184 -6.34 6.40 2.07
CA MET A 184 -6.33 5.57 0.87
C MET A 184 -4.91 5.35 0.35
N ALA A 185 -4.15 6.43 0.11
CA ALA A 185 -2.76 6.33 -0.36
C ALA A 185 -1.87 5.55 0.61
N GLY A 186 -2.00 5.79 1.92
CA GLY A 186 -1.26 5.05 2.95
C GLY A 186 -1.65 3.57 2.99
N GLY A 187 -2.93 3.24 2.83
CA GLY A 187 -3.41 1.86 2.80
C GLY A 187 -2.96 1.10 1.57
N PHE A 188 -2.95 1.74 0.39
CA PHE A 188 -2.42 1.14 -0.84
C PHE A 188 -0.91 0.94 -0.78
N PHE A 189 -0.18 1.87 -0.17
CA PHE A 189 1.24 1.69 0.09
C PHE A 189 1.49 0.56 1.11
N LEU A 190 0.71 0.49 2.18
CA LEU A 190 0.79 -0.63 3.13
C LEU A 190 0.49 -1.97 2.46
N MET A 191 -0.50 -2.01 1.56
CA MET A 191 -0.81 -3.20 0.77
C MET A 191 0.38 -3.66 -0.06
N MET A 192 1.04 -2.75 -0.78
CA MET A 192 2.23 -3.11 -1.55
C MET A 192 3.31 -3.75 -0.69
N VAL A 193 3.56 -3.20 0.50
CA VAL A 193 4.54 -3.80 1.42
C VAL A 193 4.07 -5.14 1.96
N CYS A 194 2.78 -5.31 2.27
CA CYS A 194 2.25 -6.62 2.65
C CYS A 194 2.42 -7.67 1.54
N THR A 195 2.24 -7.28 0.28
CA THR A 195 2.48 -8.17 -0.87
C THR A 195 3.93 -8.61 -0.99
N ILE A 196 4.89 -7.70 -0.83
CA ILE A 196 6.32 -8.05 -0.84
C ILE A 196 6.66 -9.04 0.27
N LEU A 197 6.12 -8.82 1.47
CA LEU A 197 6.49 -9.61 2.65
C LEU A 197 5.72 -10.93 2.78
N SER A 198 4.72 -11.15 1.93
CA SER A 198 3.84 -12.30 2.00
C SER A 198 4.53 -13.66 1.89
N GLU A 199 5.71 -13.71 1.25
CA GLU A 199 6.56 -14.91 1.18
C GLU A 199 6.92 -15.46 2.57
N TYR A 200 6.93 -14.60 3.60
CA TYR A 200 7.22 -14.97 5.00
C TYR A 200 6.03 -14.76 5.93
N GLN A 201 4.87 -14.39 5.38
CA GLN A 201 3.72 -13.92 6.15
C GLN A 201 2.39 -14.54 5.71
N SER A 202 2.45 -15.79 5.24
CA SER A 202 1.24 -16.58 4.99
C SER A 202 0.61 -17.06 6.30
N ARG A 203 -0.60 -17.62 6.21
CA ARG A 203 -1.25 -18.31 7.35
C ARG A 203 -0.41 -19.44 7.95
N HIS A 204 0.43 -20.08 7.14
CA HIS A 204 1.31 -21.18 7.56
C HIS A 204 2.50 -20.67 8.39
N ASP A 205 2.82 -19.37 8.32
CA ASP A 205 3.99 -18.80 8.99
C ASP A 205 3.67 -18.13 10.33
N MET A 206 2.39 -18.00 10.70
CA MET A 206 1.96 -17.23 11.90
C MET A 206 2.49 -17.77 13.24
N HIS A 207 2.99 -19.01 13.26
CA HIS A 207 3.62 -19.67 14.40
C HIS A 207 5.17 -19.66 14.35
N SER A 208 5.75 -18.97 13.36
CA SER A 208 7.19 -18.84 13.17
C SER A 208 7.73 -17.56 13.80
N ALA A 209 8.93 -17.64 14.39
CA ALA A 209 9.67 -16.46 14.83
C ALA A 209 9.97 -15.51 13.66
N THR A 210 10.24 -16.05 12.46
CA THR A 210 10.58 -15.26 11.27
C THR A 210 9.45 -14.33 10.87
N PHE A 211 8.20 -14.79 10.98
CA PHE A 211 7.01 -13.98 10.70
C PHE A 211 7.01 -12.65 11.47
N TYR A 212 7.31 -12.70 12.77
CA TYR A 212 7.32 -11.52 13.64
C TYR A 212 8.57 -10.65 13.43
N ILE A 213 9.71 -11.26 13.13
CA ILE A 213 10.93 -10.53 12.76
C ILE A 213 10.67 -9.71 11.50
N VAL A 214 10.13 -10.32 10.45
CA VAL A 214 9.79 -9.67 9.17
C VAL A 214 8.75 -8.56 9.40
N ALA A 215 7.71 -8.84 10.18
CA ALA A 215 6.72 -7.84 10.57
C ALA A 215 7.36 -6.61 11.24
N GLY A 216 8.34 -6.82 12.12
CA GLY A 216 9.06 -5.76 12.82
C GLY A 216 9.90 -4.85 11.94
N ILE A 217 10.29 -5.29 10.74
CA ILE A 217 11.15 -4.51 9.83
C ILE A 217 10.37 -3.35 9.21
N PHE A 218 9.18 -3.62 8.65
CA PHE A 218 8.49 -2.65 7.80
C PHE A 218 7.21 -2.06 8.40
N TYR A 219 6.40 -2.85 9.11
CA TYR A 219 5.10 -2.36 9.59
C TYR A 219 5.22 -1.27 10.66
N PRO A 220 6.06 -1.39 11.70
CA PRO A 220 6.24 -0.32 12.67
C PRO A 220 6.79 0.95 12.03
N LEU A 221 7.64 0.83 11.00
CA LEU A 221 8.16 1.96 10.24
C LEU A 221 7.03 2.72 9.54
N LEU A 222 6.27 2.03 8.69
CA LEU A 222 5.21 2.65 7.90
C LEU A 222 4.09 3.20 8.78
N LEU A 223 3.60 2.40 9.72
CA LEU A 223 2.50 2.82 10.59
C LEU A 223 2.93 4.00 11.49
N SER A 224 4.14 4.00 12.03
CA SER A 224 4.65 5.16 12.79
C SER A 224 4.76 6.42 11.93
N ALA A 225 5.19 6.25 10.68
CA ALA A 225 5.28 7.33 9.73
C ALA A 225 3.89 7.87 9.38
N PHE A 226 2.94 7.00 9.04
CA PHE A 226 1.56 7.33 8.65
C PHE A 226 0.78 7.99 9.76
N SER A 227 0.88 7.44 10.98
CA SER A 227 0.35 8.01 12.21
C SER A 227 0.89 9.41 12.44
N ARG A 228 2.21 9.57 12.32
CA ARG A 228 2.85 10.86 12.55
C ARG A 228 2.38 11.86 11.51
N SER A 229 2.50 11.61 10.21
CA SER A 229 2.26 12.60 9.16
C SER A 229 0.80 12.92 8.87
N SER A 230 -0.15 12.09 9.32
CA SER A 230 -1.58 12.40 9.13
C SER A 230 -2.02 13.64 9.92
N GLN A 231 -2.99 14.38 9.39
CA GLN A 231 -3.73 15.38 10.17
C GLN A 231 -4.79 14.72 11.08
N SER A 232 -5.20 13.48 10.75
CA SER A 232 -6.07 12.68 11.61
C SER A 232 -5.28 12.04 12.74
N ARG A 233 -5.90 11.90 13.91
CA ARG A 233 -5.32 11.15 15.04
C ARG A 233 -5.25 9.63 14.84
N TRP A 234 -5.85 9.14 13.76
CA TRP A 234 -5.97 7.72 13.43
C TRP A 234 -5.28 7.39 12.11
N GLY A 235 -4.17 8.08 11.81
CA GLY A 235 -3.49 7.98 10.52
C GLY A 235 -3.04 6.56 10.16
N ALA A 236 -2.45 5.83 11.11
CA ALA A 236 -2.04 4.44 10.89
C ALA A 236 -3.24 3.51 10.81
N THR A 237 -4.20 3.68 11.72
CA THR A 237 -5.41 2.85 11.82
C THR A 237 -6.24 2.94 10.55
N SER A 238 -6.45 4.15 10.01
CA SER A 238 -7.19 4.35 8.77
C SER A 238 -6.47 3.74 7.56
N ALA A 239 -5.13 3.83 7.49
CA ALA A 239 -4.36 3.18 6.44
C ALA A 239 -4.46 1.64 6.54
N ALA A 240 -4.32 1.08 7.74
CA ALA A 240 -4.50 -0.35 7.99
C ALA A 240 -5.92 -0.82 7.65
N ALA A 241 -6.95 0.00 7.95
CA ALA A 241 -8.34 -0.29 7.60
C ALA A 241 -8.55 -0.31 6.08
N VAL A 242 -7.96 0.62 5.33
CA VAL A 242 -8.02 0.62 3.86
C VAL A 242 -7.33 -0.62 3.30
N TYR A 243 -6.12 -0.94 3.75
CA TYR A 243 -5.41 -2.16 3.37
C TYR A 243 -6.30 -3.40 3.57
N MET A 244 -6.83 -3.57 4.78
CA MET A 244 -7.68 -4.70 5.11
C MET A 244 -8.95 -4.73 4.26
N LEU A 245 -9.60 -3.59 4.06
CA LEU A 245 -10.80 -3.49 3.23
C LEU A 245 -10.53 -3.92 1.79
N VAL A 246 -9.43 -3.45 1.18
CA VAL A 246 -9.06 -3.84 -0.18
C VAL A 246 -8.84 -5.35 -0.25
N GLN A 247 -8.07 -5.94 0.67
CA GLN A 247 -7.82 -7.38 0.67
C GLN A 247 -9.12 -8.18 0.85
N LEU A 248 -9.99 -7.77 1.78
CA LEU A 248 -11.28 -8.43 2.01
C LEU A 248 -12.18 -8.36 0.77
N LEU A 249 -12.27 -7.19 0.14
CA LEU A 249 -13.03 -7.04 -1.09
C LEU A 249 -12.48 -7.93 -2.21
N MET A 250 -11.16 -7.99 -2.39
CA MET A 250 -10.55 -8.89 -3.37
C MET A 250 -10.82 -10.36 -3.04
N ASN A 251 -10.74 -10.72 -1.75
CA ASN A 251 -11.06 -12.06 -1.26
C ASN A 251 -12.52 -12.47 -1.54
N TRP A 252 -13.45 -11.53 -1.44
CA TRP A 252 -14.88 -11.79 -1.66
C TRP A 252 -15.36 -11.55 -3.07
N ILE A 253 -14.59 -10.90 -3.94
CA ILE A 253 -15.04 -10.56 -5.30
C ILE A 253 -14.43 -11.52 -6.31
N LEU A 254 -13.12 -11.81 -6.20
CA LEU A 254 -12.43 -12.61 -7.21
C LEU A 254 -13.05 -14.00 -7.39
N PRO A 255 -13.39 -14.77 -6.34
CA PRO A 255 -13.90 -16.13 -6.54
C PRO A 255 -15.32 -16.19 -7.13
N LEU A 256 -15.98 -15.05 -7.37
CA LEU A 256 -17.26 -15.00 -8.10
C LEU A 256 -17.07 -15.21 -9.61
N PHE A 257 -15.84 -15.11 -10.09
CA PHE A 257 -15.51 -15.23 -11.51
C PHE A 257 -14.95 -16.63 -11.82
N PRO A 258 -15.34 -17.22 -12.96
CA PRO A 258 -14.83 -18.51 -13.39
C PRO A 258 -13.34 -18.42 -13.74
N ALA A 259 -12.58 -19.46 -13.40
CA ALA A 259 -11.19 -19.63 -13.78
C ALA A 259 -10.90 -21.10 -14.04
N GLU A 260 -9.97 -21.39 -14.95
CA GLU A 260 -9.57 -22.76 -15.26
C GLU A 260 -8.05 -22.81 -15.40
N PRO A 261 -7.36 -23.79 -14.75
CA PRO A 261 -5.93 -23.98 -14.90
C PRO A 261 -5.54 -24.28 -16.36
N LYS A 262 -4.59 -23.52 -16.89
CA LYS A 262 -4.08 -23.65 -18.26
C LYS A 262 -2.62 -24.08 -18.33
N LEU A 263 -1.97 -24.22 -17.18
CA LEU A 263 -0.57 -24.61 -17.05
C LEU A 263 -0.46 -25.89 -16.22
N GLY A 264 0.22 -26.91 -16.74
CA GLY A 264 0.44 -28.17 -16.03
C GLY A 264 1.67 -28.13 -15.10
N PRO A 265 1.77 -29.06 -14.13
CA PRO A 265 0.79 -30.11 -13.79
C PRO A 265 -0.42 -29.54 -13.02
N ILE A 266 -1.61 -30.06 -13.31
CA ILE A 266 -2.86 -29.71 -12.62
C ILE A 266 -3.16 -30.85 -11.63
N LEU A 267 -2.88 -30.63 -10.34
CA LEU A 267 -3.13 -31.62 -9.28
C LEU A 267 -4.46 -31.37 -8.56
N ASN A 268 -4.91 -30.11 -8.52
CA ASN A 268 -6.15 -29.67 -7.92
C ASN A 268 -6.97 -28.88 -8.96
N PRO A 269 -7.90 -29.52 -9.66
CA PRO A 269 -8.80 -28.83 -10.59
C PRO A 269 -9.66 -27.79 -9.84
N ILE A 270 -9.74 -26.59 -10.40
CA ILE A 270 -10.52 -25.47 -9.87
C ILE A 270 -11.30 -24.82 -11.02
N ASP A 271 -12.48 -24.29 -10.72
CA ASP A 271 -13.45 -23.74 -11.68
C ASP A 271 -13.72 -22.24 -11.48
N SER A 272 -13.09 -21.65 -10.47
CA SER A 272 -13.27 -20.27 -10.03
C SER A 272 -11.92 -19.69 -9.57
N PHE A 273 -11.80 -18.37 -9.65
CA PHE A 273 -10.61 -17.68 -9.16
C PHE A 273 -10.42 -17.97 -7.67
N GLN A 274 -9.22 -18.38 -7.30
CA GLN A 274 -8.79 -18.56 -5.93
C GLN A 274 -8.35 -17.21 -5.38
N SER A 275 -8.97 -16.75 -4.30
CA SER A 275 -8.45 -15.60 -3.58
C SER A 275 -7.08 -15.90 -2.96
N TRP A 276 -6.35 -14.83 -2.67
CA TRP A 276 -4.96 -14.95 -2.26
C TRP A 276 -4.81 -15.41 -0.81
N ASP A 277 -5.00 -14.51 0.16
CA ASP A 277 -4.94 -14.83 1.59
C ASP A 277 -5.81 -13.86 2.38
N PHE A 278 -6.29 -14.30 3.54
CA PHE A 278 -6.99 -13.44 4.48
C PHE A 278 -6.05 -12.34 5.00
N PRO A 279 -6.47 -11.07 5.07
CA PRO A 279 -5.57 -9.99 5.46
C PRO A 279 -5.03 -10.17 6.86
N LEU A 280 -3.79 -9.73 7.03
CA LEU A 280 -3.21 -9.58 8.35
C LEU A 280 -4.01 -8.55 9.16
N LEU A 281 -4.29 -8.83 10.43
CA LEU A 281 -5.10 -7.97 11.30
C LEU A 281 -4.31 -6.76 11.83
N LEU A 282 -3.62 -6.04 10.94
CA LEU A 282 -2.74 -4.89 11.26
C LEU A 282 -3.50 -3.71 11.86
N ILE A 283 -4.83 -3.63 11.69
CA ILE A 283 -5.65 -2.57 12.28
C ILE A 283 -5.57 -2.52 13.81
N ILE A 284 -5.42 -3.67 14.47
CA ILE A 284 -5.37 -3.74 15.94
C ILE A 284 -4.06 -3.14 16.49
N PRO A 285 -2.87 -3.58 16.06
CA PRO A 285 -1.63 -2.92 16.49
C PRO A 285 -1.50 -1.49 15.97
N ALA A 286 -2.09 -1.14 14.81
CA ALA A 286 -2.14 0.24 14.33
C ALA A 286 -2.96 1.16 15.25
N LEU A 287 -4.08 0.68 15.79
CA LEU A 287 -4.90 1.42 16.75
C LEU A 287 -4.15 1.70 18.05
N ALA A 288 -3.43 0.71 18.57
CA ALA A 288 -2.57 0.89 19.74
C ALA A 288 -1.44 1.89 19.46
N LEU A 289 -0.81 1.80 18.28
CA LEU A 289 0.25 2.72 17.85
C LEU A 289 -0.25 4.16 17.77
N ASP A 290 -1.37 4.42 17.11
CA ASP A 290 -1.97 5.76 17.04
C ASP A 290 -2.30 6.28 18.45
N TYR A 291 -2.89 5.43 19.30
CA TYR A 291 -3.16 5.79 20.69
C TYR A 291 -1.90 6.20 21.46
N ILE A 292 -0.78 5.47 21.30
CA ILE A 292 0.51 5.79 21.92
C ILE A 292 1.11 7.08 21.32
N GLN A 293 0.99 7.27 20.01
CA GLN A 293 1.51 8.45 19.30
C GLN A 293 0.97 9.74 19.90
N HIS A 294 -0.34 9.78 20.20
CA HIS A 294 -1.02 10.96 20.71
C HIS A 294 -0.81 11.22 22.20
N LYS A 295 -0.12 10.33 22.92
CA LYS A 295 0.29 10.60 24.30
C LYS A 295 1.47 11.57 24.34
N THR A 296 1.45 12.45 25.33
CA THR A 296 2.58 13.31 25.68
C THR A 296 3.70 12.44 26.27
N LEU A 297 4.76 12.23 25.50
CA LEU A 297 5.93 11.42 25.87
C LEU A 297 7.19 12.26 25.75
N ARG A 298 8.22 11.88 26.53
CA ARG A 298 9.45 12.67 26.69
C ARG A 298 10.20 12.94 25.38
N ASN A 299 10.37 11.91 24.55
CA ASN A 299 11.05 12.02 23.26
C ASN A 299 10.64 10.87 22.31
N ASP A 300 11.04 10.97 21.03
CA ASP A 300 10.69 9.96 20.02
C ASP A 300 11.39 8.60 20.23
N TRP A 301 12.52 8.55 20.95
CA TRP A 301 13.15 7.28 21.33
C TRP A 301 12.34 6.53 22.39
N PHE A 302 11.88 7.22 23.43
CA PHE A 302 11.01 6.67 24.46
C PHE A 302 9.67 6.24 23.85
N ARG A 303 9.14 7.03 22.91
CA ARG A 303 7.95 6.64 22.16
C ARG A 303 8.19 5.36 21.34
N ALA A 304 9.30 5.26 20.62
CA ALA A 304 9.65 4.05 19.88
C ALA A 304 9.87 2.83 20.79
N LEU A 305 10.44 3.01 21.99
CA LEU A 305 10.57 1.98 23.02
C LEU A 305 9.23 1.47 23.54
N ILE A 306 8.14 2.22 23.38
CA ILE A 306 6.79 1.77 23.72
C ILE A 306 6.10 1.19 22.48
N ILE A 307 6.17 1.87 21.33
CA ILE A 307 5.50 1.45 20.09
C ILE A 307 6.04 0.09 19.61
N GLY A 308 7.37 -0.11 19.59
CA GLY A 308 7.97 -1.35 19.08
C GLY A 308 7.48 -2.60 19.80
N PRO A 309 7.62 -2.70 21.14
CA PRO A 309 7.10 -3.82 21.91
C PRO A 309 5.57 -3.92 21.82
N ALA A 310 4.84 -2.81 21.94
CA ALA A 310 3.38 -2.84 21.85
C ALA A 310 2.90 -3.40 20.50
N PHE A 311 3.52 -2.99 19.39
CA PHE A 311 3.21 -3.49 18.06
C PHE A 311 3.43 -5.00 17.97
N ILE A 312 4.64 -5.49 18.32
CA ILE A 312 4.97 -6.91 18.18
C ILE A 312 4.14 -7.78 19.11
N LEU A 313 3.93 -7.37 20.36
CA LEU A 313 3.17 -8.17 21.33
C LEU A 313 1.69 -8.22 20.97
N ILE A 314 1.10 -7.12 20.49
CA ILE A 314 -0.29 -7.12 20.01
C ILE A 314 -0.42 -7.94 18.73
N LEU A 315 0.53 -7.79 17.79
CA LEU A 315 0.53 -8.58 16.57
C LEU A 315 0.66 -10.07 16.87
N LEU A 316 1.56 -10.45 17.79
CA LEU A 316 1.70 -11.82 18.28
C LEU A 316 0.39 -12.34 18.87
N LEU A 317 -0.21 -11.60 19.80
CA LEU A 317 -1.47 -12.02 20.42
C LEU A 317 -2.59 -12.20 19.38
N VAL A 318 -2.72 -11.28 18.43
CA VAL A 318 -3.81 -11.33 17.45
C VAL A 318 -3.55 -12.40 16.39
N GLN A 319 -2.36 -12.41 15.79
CA GLN A 319 -2.07 -13.26 14.64
C GLN A 319 -1.79 -14.70 15.00
N TRP A 320 -1.27 -14.96 16.20
CA TRP A 320 -1.11 -16.33 16.68
C TRP A 320 -2.47 -17.03 16.76
N ASN A 321 -3.42 -16.41 17.48
CA ASN A 321 -4.79 -16.94 17.62
C ASN A 321 -5.55 -16.95 16.28
N MET A 322 -5.32 -15.94 15.43
CA MET A 322 -5.92 -15.92 14.10
C MET A 322 -5.37 -17.04 13.21
N GLY A 323 -4.08 -17.36 13.31
CA GLY A 323 -3.46 -18.47 12.61
C GLY A 323 -4.09 -19.80 12.99
N ASP A 324 -4.27 -20.05 14.29
CA ASP A 324 -4.98 -21.24 14.78
C ASP A 324 -6.41 -21.32 14.20
N PHE A 325 -7.16 -20.21 14.26
CA PHE A 325 -8.51 -20.14 13.71
C PHE A 325 -8.53 -20.42 12.19
N LEU A 326 -7.62 -19.81 11.42
CA LEU A 326 -7.56 -19.95 9.97
C LEU A 326 -7.24 -21.38 9.50
N MET A 327 -6.63 -22.21 10.36
CA MET A 327 -6.40 -23.63 10.08
C MET A 327 -7.60 -24.53 10.40
N THR A 328 -8.59 -24.04 11.15
CA THR A 328 -9.77 -24.82 11.53
C THR A 328 -10.77 -24.98 10.38
N GLU A 329 -11.69 -25.94 10.51
CA GLU A 329 -12.83 -26.08 9.60
C GLU A 329 -13.77 -24.86 9.60
N TYR A 330 -13.84 -24.11 10.70
CA TYR A 330 -14.70 -22.93 10.79
C TYR A 330 -14.26 -21.76 9.92
N ALA A 331 -12.97 -21.70 9.57
CA ALA A 331 -12.45 -20.70 8.65
C ALA A 331 -12.59 -21.13 7.18
N ARG A 332 -12.92 -22.39 6.89
CA ARG A 332 -13.07 -22.92 5.52
C ARG A 332 -14.40 -22.49 4.93
N ASN A 333 -14.46 -21.21 4.58
CA ASN A 333 -15.61 -20.61 3.95
C ASN A 333 -15.18 -19.36 3.18
N TRP A 334 -16.12 -18.85 2.39
CA TRP A 334 -15.97 -17.65 1.57
C TRP A 334 -15.45 -16.41 2.30
N VAL A 335 -15.84 -16.22 3.57
CA VAL A 335 -15.51 -14.99 4.31
C VAL A 335 -14.00 -14.92 4.56
N PHE A 336 -13.39 -16.04 4.96
CA PHE A 336 -11.97 -16.11 5.25
C PHE A 336 -11.13 -16.61 4.07
N GLY A 337 -11.76 -17.24 3.08
CA GLY A 337 -11.10 -17.70 1.86
C GLY A 337 -10.05 -18.78 2.09
N THR A 338 -10.10 -19.54 3.19
CA THR A 338 -9.00 -20.49 3.49
C THR A 338 -9.04 -21.76 2.67
N GLU A 339 -10.14 -22.02 1.96
CA GLU A 339 -10.25 -23.13 1.02
C GLU A 339 -9.37 -22.94 -0.21
N THR A 340 -8.93 -21.70 -0.48
CA THR A 340 -8.12 -21.39 -1.65
C THR A 340 -6.83 -22.17 -1.67
N TRP A 341 -6.44 -22.61 -2.87
CA TRP A 341 -5.29 -23.47 -3.05
C TRP A 341 -4.73 -23.34 -4.45
N TYR A 342 -3.41 -23.39 -4.59
CA TYR A 342 -2.77 -23.41 -5.90
C TYR A 342 -3.14 -24.69 -6.66
N PHE A 343 -3.57 -24.57 -7.92
CA PHE A 343 -3.97 -25.72 -8.74
C PHE A 343 -2.86 -26.77 -8.93
N GLY A 344 -1.59 -26.35 -8.80
CA GLY A 344 -0.44 -27.24 -8.92
C GLY A 344 -0.11 -28.00 -7.63
N ASN A 345 -0.75 -27.68 -6.51
CA ASN A 345 -0.56 -28.38 -5.24
C ASN A 345 -1.58 -29.53 -5.10
N SER A 346 -1.17 -30.61 -4.42
CA SER A 346 -2.10 -31.70 -4.08
C SER A 346 -3.23 -31.16 -3.19
N PRO A 347 -4.51 -31.48 -3.48
CA PRO A 347 -5.62 -31.11 -2.61
C PRO A 347 -5.55 -31.78 -1.24
N ASP A 348 -4.91 -32.95 -1.18
CA ASP A 348 -4.76 -33.81 0.00
C ASP A 348 -3.42 -33.59 0.73
N TRP A 349 -2.74 -32.47 0.49
CA TRP A 349 -1.49 -32.17 1.19
C TRP A 349 -1.71 -32.11 2.70
N GLU A 350 -0.94 -32.91 3.45
CA GLU A 350 -1.12 -33.10 4.90
C GLU A 350 -1.04 -31.79 5.71
N TYR A 351 -0.31 -30.79 5.20
CA TYR A 351 -0.16 -29.48 5.85
C TYR A 351 -1.03 -28.37 5.23
N ARG A 352 -2.03 -28.70 4.39
CA ARG A 352 -2.94 -27.70 3.79
C ARG A 352 -3.70 -26.88 4.83
N TYR A 353 -4.07 -27.53 5.93
CA TYR A 353 -4.78 -26.95 7.07
C TYR A 353 -4.10 -27.28 8.41
N ALA A 354 -2.79 -27.50 8.38
CA ALA A 354 -2.01 -27.84 9.56
C ALA A 354 -0.62 -27.21 9.50
N TYR A 355 0.01 -27.04 10.65
CA TYR A 355 1.37 -26.56 10.73
C TYR A 355 2.36 -27.71 10.64
N ALA A 356 3.28 -27.63 9.68
CA ALA A 356 4.40 -28.55 9.64
C ALA A 356 5.40 -28.24 10.77
N PRO A 357 6.19 -29.23 11.24
CA PRO A 357 7.16 -29.00 12.31
C PRO A 357 8.16 -27.87 12.03
N TRP A 358 8.51 -27.64 10.76
CA TRP A 358 9.43 -26.56 10.35
C TRP A 358 8.76 -25.18 10.23
N MET A 359 7.43 -25.11 10.27
CA MET A 359 6.66 -23.85 10.24
C MET A 359 6.49 -23.24 11.65
N VAL A 360 6.76 -24.01 12.70
CA VAL A 360 6.50 -23.63 14.10
C VAL A 360 7.81 -23.36 14.83
N SER A 361 7.91 -22.21 15.46
CA SER A 361 8.98 -21.89 16.42
C SER A 361 8.47 -22.11 17.84
N THR A 362 9.23 -22.85 18.66
CA THR A 362 8.86 -23.13 20.06
C THR A 362 10.01 -22.82 21.02
N GLY A 363 9.68 -22.78 22.32
CA GLY A 363 10.65 -22.62 23.41
C GLY A 363 11.54 -21.38 23.25
N TRP A 364 12.84 -21.56 23.44
CA TRP A 364 13.81 -20.47 23.38
C TRP A 364 13.97 -19.85 21.98
N ILE A 365 13.76 -20.63 20.91
CA ILE A 365 13.85 -20.12 19.53
C ILE A 365 12.78 -19.04 19.31
N LEU A 366 11.54 -19.33 19.73
CA LEU A 366 10.45 -18.36 19.66
C LEU A 366 10.75 -17.13 20.51
N VAL A 367 11.11 -17.31 21.78
CA VAL A 367 11.40 -16.19 22.70
C VAL A 367 12.51 -15.29 22.14
N ARG A 368 13.62 -15.88 21.68
CA ARG A 368 14.71 -15.14 21.05
C ARG A 368 14.24 -14.39 19.81
N GLY A 369 13.44 -15.04 18.96
CA GLY A 369 12.87 -14.44 17.76
C GLY A 369 12.00 -13.23 18.05
N ILE A 370 11.10 -13.33 19.03
CA ILE A 370 10.25 -12.23 19.47
C ILE A 370 11.07 -11.08 20.06
N LEU A 371 12.11 -11.36 20.86
CA LEU A 371 12.99 -10.32 21.39
C LEU A 371 13.76 -9.58 20.27
N ILE A 372 14.22 -10.31 19.26
CA ILE A 372 14.82 -9.72 18.05
C ILE A 372 13.81 -8.85 17.31
N ALA A 373 12.59 -9.37 17.08
CA ALA A 373 11.52 -8.64 16.44
C ALA A 373 11.18 -7.34 17.19
N ILE A 374 11.12 -7.36 18.52
CA ILE A 374 10.92 -6.17 19.35
C ILE A 374 12.06 -5.17 19.17
N GLY A 375 13.32 -5.63 19.24
CA GLY A 375 14.48 -4.76 19.04
C GLY A 375 14.46 -4.07 17.68
N ILE A 376 14.16 -4.82 16.62
CA ILE A 376 13.99 -4.29 15.25
C ILE A 376 12.82 -3.30 15.22
N ALA A 377 11.66 -3.66 15.76
CA ALA A 377 10.47 -2.82 15.78
C ALA A 377 10.71 -1.47 16.49
N VAL A 378 11.50 -1.44 17.56
CA VAL A 378 11.91 -0.18 18.21
C VAL A 378 12.71 0.69 17.25
N LEU A 379 13.71 0.13 16.58
CA LEU A 379 14.56 0.87 15.64
C LEU A 379 13.74 1.39 14.45
N THR A 380 12.88 0.54 13.89
CA THR A 380 12.08 0.86 12.71
C THR A 380 10.94 1.81 13.04
N SER A 381 10.30 1.71 14.22
CA SER A 381 9.40 2.76 14.74
C SER A 381 10.12 4.10 14.87
N ARG A 382 11.36 4.12 15.41
CA ARG A 382 12.12 5.37 15.54
C ARG A 382 12.40 6.01 14.18
N LEU A 383 12.76 5.21 13.18
CA LEU A 383 12.93 5.65 11.80
C LEU A 383 11.61 6.14 11.19
N GLY A 384 10.51 5.42 11.42
CA GLY A 384 9.17 5.82 10.99
C GLY A 384 8.73 7.16 11.57
N LEU A 385 8.97 7.40 12.86
CA LEU A 385 8.70 8.70 13.50
C LEU A 385 9.54 9.84 12.89
N TYR A 386 10.82 9.59 12.60
CA TYR A 386 11.68 10.55 11.92
C TYR A 386 11.15 10.88 10.52
N TRP A 387 10.84 9.84 9.74
CA TRP A 387 10.32 9.99 8.39
C TRP A 387 8.96 10.68 8.36
N GLY A 388 8.06 10.34 9.30
CA GLY A 388 6.78 11.02 9.47
C GLY A 388 6.92 12.51 9.82
N ASN A 389 7.91 12.89 10.63
CA ASN A 389 8.21 14.30 10.89
C ASN A 389 8.74 15.02 9.65
N TRP A 390 9.52 14.35 8.80
CA TRP A 390 9.92 14.90 7.50
C TRP A 390 8.69 15.07 6.58
N MET A 391 7.83 14.06 6.50
CA MET A 391 6.60 14.07 5.70
C MET A 391 5.66 15.22 6.07
N LYS A 392 5.52 15.57 7.36
CA LYS A 392 4.77 16.77 7.82
C LYS A 392 5.30 18.11 7.27
N LYS A 393 6.57 18.16 6.90
CA LYS A 393 7.24 19.36 6.42
C LYS A 393 7.24 19.46 4.89
N VAL A 394 6.84 18.39 4.20
CA VAL A 394 6.80 18.36 2.73
C VAL A 394 5.73 19.33 2.25
N GLN A 395 6.17 20.41 1.59
CA GLN A 395 5.27 21.41 1.01
C GLN A 395 5.40 21.49 -0.50
N ARG A 396 6.42 20.90 -1.12
CA ARG A 396 6.70 21.05 -2.56
C ARG A 396 6.74 19.72 -3.27
#